data_AF-A0A090S264-F1
#
_entry.id   AF-A0A090S264-F1
#
_cell.length_a   1.000
_cell.length_b   1.000
_cell.length_c   1.000
_cell.angle_alpha   90.00
_cell.angle_beta   90.00
_cell.angle_gamma   90.00
#
_symmetry.space_group_name_H-M   'P 1'
#
loop_
_entity.id
_entity.type
_entity.pdbx_description
1 polymer ?
#
loop_
_entity_poly.entity_id
_entity_poly.type
_entity_poly.pdbx_seq_one_letter_code
_entity_poly.pdbx_strand_id
1 'polypeptide(L)'
;MLIESLESFWRTCLSQSNCEDSLIALRQIMTPHYFELTKNYPEFSRLWQQRLGTLVFESNQSLTSRVAQFKHQAKLVWGEWAEVLLSDELADYDLKLNQQNLSLESPKQYLEAFEALLESSQEHDLDLNTDVAKFEKALSSLPDSMSEDEKSAFIAELERTYLSPQQREDIRNRERQVTTQQNRVRDYHIELNQLESQLSRQKKTDYAGLTDAQWQTLYQQKISEFRQRFFANHGS
;
A
#
# COMPACT_ATOMS: atom_id res chain seq x y z
N MET A 1 -17.27 0.70 14.97
CA MET A 1 -17.78 1.89 14.24
C MET A 1 -19.30 1.80 13.98
N LEU A 2 -19.97 2.91 13.65
CA LEU A 2 -21.44 2.96 13.45
C LEU A 2 -21.94 2.00 12.36
N ILE A 3 -21.23 1.89 11.23
CA ILE A 3 -21.56 0.93 10.16
C ILE A 3 -21.59 -0.51 10.70
N GLU A 4 -20.57 -0.93 11.45
CA GLU A 4 -20.50 -2.29 12.02
C GLU A 4 -21.67 -2.58 12.97
N SER A 5 -22.08 -1.58 13.76
CA SER A 5 -23.26 -1.70 14.63
C SER A 5 -24.55 -1.87 13.82
N LEU A 6 -24.71 -1.12 12.73
CA LEU A 6 -25.85 -1.24 11.82
C LEU A 6 -25.88 -2.61 11.13
N GLU A 7 -24.74 -3.06 10.60
CA GLU A 7 -24.60 -4.38 9.97
C GLU A 7 -24.88 -5.51 10.97
N SER A 8 -24.35 -5.40 12.19
CA SER A 8 -24.55 -6.39 13.24
C SER A 8 -26.02 -6.50 13.66
N PHE A 9 -26.71 -5.36 13.81
CA PHE A 9 -28.14 -5.32 14.08
C PHE A 9 -28.93 -6.08 13.01
N TRP A 10 -28.73 -5.74 11.73
CA TRP A 10 -29.46 -6.36 10.62
C TRP A 10 -29.12 -7.84 10.45
N ARG A 11 -27.85 -8.21 10.54
CA ARG A 11 -27.43 -9.61 10.49
C ARG A 11 -28.10 -10.44 11.58
N THR A 12 -28.15 -9.91 12.80
CA THR A 12 -28.77 -10.57 13.95
C THR A 12 -30.26 -10.75 13.74
N CYS A 13 -30.99 -9.69 13.40
CA CYS A 13 -32.44 -9.77 13.27
C CYS A 13 -32.88 -10.65 12.09
N LEU A 14 -32.10 -10.65 10.98
CA LEU A 14 -32.37 -11.51 9.83
C LEU A 14 -32.17 -12.98 10.20
N SER A 15 -31.10 -13.31 10.93
CA SER A 15 -30.86 -14.69 11.39
C SER A 15 -31.94 -15.21 12.34
N GLN A 16 -32.56 -14.33 13.12
CA GLN A 16 -33.60 -14.66 14.08
C GLN A 16 -35.02 -14.49 13.52
N SER A 17 -35.16 -14.00 12.28
CA SER A 17 -36.44 -13.70 11.63
C SER A 17 -37.35 -12.78 12.46
N ASN A 18 -36.78 -11.81 13.17
CA ASN A 18 -37.48 -10.93 14.13
C ASN A 18 -37.17 -9.43 13.92
N CYS A 19 -36.85 -9.01 12.68
CA CYS A 19 -36.49 -7.63 12.40
C CYS A 19 -37.58 -6.60 12.73
N GLU A 20 -38.86 -6.94 12.54
CA GLU A 20 -39.97 -6.04 12.88
C GLU A 20 -40.03 -5.76 14.39
N ASP A 21 -40.02 -6.82 15.21
CA ASP A 21 -40.00 -6.70 16.67
C ASP A 21 -38.74 -5.98 17.17
N SER A 22 -37.59 -6.27 16.56
CA SER A 22 -36.31 -5.63 16.88
C SER A 22 -36.34 -4.12 16.58
N LEU A 23 -36.95 -3.71 15.46
CA LEU A 23 -37.12 -2.30 15.10
C LEU A 23 -38.13 -1.60 16.03
N ILE A 24 -39.22 -2.27 16.44
CA ILE A 24 -40.18 -1.71 17.40
C ILE A 24 -39.49 -1.43 18.74
N ALA A 25 -38.71 -2.40 19.24
CA ALA A 25 -37.92 -2.23 20.46
C ALA A 25 -36.90 -1.09 20.33
N LEU A 26 -36.18 -1.03 19.20
CA LEU A 26 -35.17 -0.01 18.96
C LEU A 26 -35.76 1.41 18.93
N ARG A 27 -36.97 1.59 18.37
CA ARG A 27 -37.66 2.89 18.32
C ARG A 27 -37.90 3.51 19.70
N GLN A 28 -38.02 2.68 20.75
CA GLN A 28 -38.28 3.17 22.12
C GLN A 28 -37.03 3.75 22.80
N ILE A 29 -35.84 3.33 22.34
CA ILE A 29 -34.56 3.64 23.01
C ILE A 29 -33.64 4.50 22.15
N MET A 30 -33.98 4.73 20.88
CA MET A 30 -33.16 5.45 19.90
C MET A 30 -33.82 6.77 19.49
N THR A 31 -33.01 7.77 19.20
CA THR A 31 -33.53 9.04 18.67
C THR A 31 -34.12 8.85 17.27
N PRO A 32 -35.11 9.67 16.85
CA PRO A 32 -35.74 9.52 15.55
C PRO A 32 -34.76 9.52 14.37
N HIS A 33 -33.71 10.34 14.44
CA HIS A 33 -32.71 10.47 13.39
C HIS A 33 -31.91 9.17 13.19
N TYR A 34 -31.35 8.61 14.27
CA TYR A 34 -30.63 7.33 14.22
C TYR A 34 -31.56 6.14 13.91
N PHE A 35 -32.81 6.21 14.35
CA PHE A 35 -33.81 5.19 14.04
C PHE A 35 -34.10 5.12 12.54
N GLU A 36 -34.34 6.27 11.89
CA GLU A 36 -34.56 6.30 10.44
C GLU A 36 -33.32 5.84 9.66
N LEU A 37 -32.11 6.19 10.09
CA LEU A 37 -30.90 5.61 9.52
C LEU A 37 -30.90 4.08 9.64
N THR A 38 -31.12 3.56 10.85
CA THR A 38 -31.06 2.13 11.12
C THR A 38 -32.10 1.36 10.32
N LYS A 39 -33.33 1.86 10.28
CA LYS A 39 -34.44 1.27 9.53
C LYS A 39 -34.17 1.22 8.02
N ASN A 40 -33.60 2.28 7.45
CA ASN A 40 -33.38 2.37 5.99
C ASN A 40 -31.97 1.90 5.57
N TYR A 41 -31.10 1.55 6.51
CA TYR A 41 -29.73 1.13 6.26
C TYR A 41 -29.56 0.03 5.20
N PRO A 42 -30.36 -1.07 5.16
CA PRO A 42 -30.15 -2.11 4.16
C PRO A 42 -30.36 -1.60 2.72
N GLU A 43 -31.34 -0.70 2.54
CA GLU A 43 -31.59 -0.09 1.23
C GLU A 43 -30.46 0.86 0.85
N PHE A 44 -30.06 1.76 1.75
CA PHE A 44 -28.95 2.68 1.49
C PHE A 44 -27.63 1.96 1.28
N SER A 45 -27.33 0.91 2.03
CA SER A 45 -26.13 0.08 1.88
C SER A 45 -26.10 -0.60 0.51
N ARG A 46 -27.22 -1.18 0.07
CA ARG A 46 -27.35 -1.76 -1.28
C ARG A 46 -27.15 -0.70 -2.37
N LEU A 47 -27.77 0.47 -2.23
CA LEU A 47 -27.60 1.58 -3.18
C LEU A 47 -26.15 2.07 -3.22
N TRP A 48 -25.50 2.17 -2.06
CA TRP A 48 -24.10 2.57 -1.95
C TRP A 48 -23.17 1.59 -2.67
N GLN A 49 -23.32 0.29 -2.42
CA GLN A 49 -22.56 -0.76 -3.12
C GLN A 49 -22.77 -0.71 -4.64
N GLN A 50 -24.00 -0.47 -5.10
CA GLN A 50 -24.30 -0.30 -6.52
C GLN A 50 -23.61 0.94 -7.09
N ARG A 51 -23.65 2.08 -6.38
CA ARG A 51 -22.96 3.30 -6.80
C ARG A 51 -21.47 3.06 -6.91
N LEU A 52 -20.83 2.48 -5.89
CA LEU A 52 -19.42 2.13 -5.91
C LEU A 52 -19.04 1.21 -7.08
N GLY A 53 -19.86 0.18 -7.34
CA GLY A 53 -19.62 -0.74 -8.46
C GLY A 53 -19.76 -0.12 -9.85
N THR A 54 -20.43 1.03 -9.96
CA THR A 54 -20.60 1.79 -11.21
C THR A 54 -19.77 3.07 -11.26
N LEU A 55 -19.00 3.36 -10.21
CA LEU A 55 -18.20 4.57 -10.13
C LEU A 55 -16.98 4.44 -11.04
N VAL A 56 -16.99 5.20 -12.14
CA VAL A 56 -15.88 5.25 -13.09
C VAL A 56 -15.10 6.54 -12.86
N PHE A 57 -13.80 6.39 -12.65
CA PHE A 57 -12.85 7.50 -12.67
C PHE A 57 -12.13 7.54 -14.01
N GLU A 58 -11.96 8.74 -14.56
CA GLU A 58 -11.18 8.90 -15.79
C GLU A 58 -9.69 8.67 -15.50
N SER A 59 -8.96 8.10 -16.46
CA SER A 59 -7.56 7.73 -16.28
C SER A 59 -6.65 8.92 -15.94
N ASN A 60 -7.01 10.13 -16.38
CA ASN A 60 -6.31 11.40 -16.15
C ASN A 60 -6.96 12.27 -15.07
N GLN A 61 -8.01 11.81 -14.41
CA GLN A 61 -8.68 12.57 -13.36
C GLN A 61 -7.77 12.75 -12.14
N SER A 62 -7.64 13.97 -11.64
CA SER A 62 -6.84 14.28 -10.45
C SER A 62 -7.41 13.63 -9.20
N LEU A 63 -6.56 13.37 -8.20
CA LEU A 63 -7.00 12.82 -6.91
C LEU A 63 -8.08 13.68 -6.26
N THR A 64 -7.91 15.01 -6.26
CA THR A 64 -8.91 15.97 -5.75
C THR A 64 -10.27 15.79 -6.40
N SER A 65 -10.31 15.62 -7.73
CA SER A 65 -11.57 15.41 -8.46
C SER A 65 -12.20 14.06 -8.15
N ARG A 66 -11.38 12.99 -8.03
CA ARG A 66 -11.86 11.64 -7.66
C ARG A 66 -12.46 11.63 -6.25
N VAL A 67 -11.79 12.24 -5.28
CA VAL A 67 -12.29 12.37 -3.89
C VAL A 67 -13.57 13.21 -3.84
N ALA A 68 -13.62 14.33 -4.57
CA ALA A 68 -14.83 15.15 -4.65
C ALA A 68 -16.02 14.38 -5.26
N GLN A 69 -15.78 13.58 -6.30
CA GLN A 69 -16.79 12.72 -6.89
C GLN A 69 -17.26 11.64 -5.92
N PHE A 70 -16.35 11.00 -5.19
CA PHE A 70 -16.68 10.03 -4.14
C PHE A 70 -17.56 10.66 -3.05
N LYS A 71 -17.12 11.80 -2.47
CA LYS A 71 -17.87 12.56 -1.45
C LYS A 71 -19.27 12.94 -1.96
N HIS A 72 -19.36 13.36 -3.21
CA HIS A 72 -20.65 13.67 -3.83
C HIS A 72 -21.56 12.44 -3.92
N GLN A 73 -21.06 11.28 -4.37
CA GLN A 73 -21.85 10.05 -4.42
C GLN A 73 -22.26 9.58 -3.01
N ALA A 74 -21.37 9.68 -2.03
CA ALA A 74 -21.69 9.36 -0.64
C ALA A 74 -22.85 10.21 -0.14
N LYS A 75 -22.82 11.52 -0.38
CA LYS A 75 -23.91 12.44 0.00
C LYS A 75 -25.21 12.15 -0.73
N LEU A 76 -25.18 11.70 -1.98
CA LEU A 76 -26.39 11.32 -2.72
C LEU A 76 -27.08 10.08 -2.13
N VAL A 77 -26.33 9.16 -1.52
CA VAL A 77 -26.89 7.93 -0.94
C VAL A 77 -27.21 8.10 0.54
N TRP A 78 -26.25 8.61 1.31
CA TRP A 78 -26.33 8.69 2.77
C TRP A 78 -26.86 10.03 3.28
N GLY A 79 -26.95 11.06 2.41
CA GLY A 79 -27.35 12.40 2.82
C GLY A 79 -26.39 12.98 3.85
N GLU A 80 -26.94 13.51 4.94
CA GLU A 80 -26.18 14.09 6.06
C GLU A 80 -25.38 13.03 6.84
N TRP A 81 -25.75 11.74 6.74
CA TRP A 81 -25.04 10.65 7.39
C TRP A 81 -23.71 10.31 6.72
N ALA A 82 -23.42 10.82 5.53
CA ALA A 82 -22.18 10.52 4.81
C ALA A 82 -20.94 10.84 5.66
N GLU A 83 -20.90 12.01 6.31
CA GLU A 83 -19.77 12.48 7.13
C GLU A 83 -19.60 11.65 8.41
N VAL A 84 -20.69 11.06 8.93
CA VAL A 84 -20.66 10.26 10.16
C VAL A 84 -20.34 8.80 9.87
N LEU A 85 -20.91 8.24 8.81
CA LEU A 85 -20.73 6.84 8.45
C LEU A 85 -19.37 6.59 7.80
N LEU A 86 -18.87 7.56 7.05
CA LEU A 86 -17.61 7.46 6.32
C LEU A 86 -16.53 8.35 6.94
N SER A 87 -16.69 8.79 8.19
CA SER A 87 -15.79 9.76 8.83
C SER A 87 -14.32 9.44 8.63
N ASP A 88 -13.94 8.19 8.88
CA ASP A 88 -12.54 7.76 8.88
C ASP A 88 -12.00 7.63 7.46
N GLU A 89 -12.83 7.14 6.53
CA GLU A 89 -12.50 7.06 5.10
C GLU A 89 -12.34 8.47 4.50
N LEU A 90 -13.24 9.39 4.82
CA LEU A 90 -13.18 10.77 4.36
C LEU A 90 -11.97 11.49 4.96
N ALA A 91 -11.64 11.22 6.22
CA ALA A 91 -10.46 11.75 6.87
C ALA A 91 -9.15 11.25 6.23
N ASP A 92 -9.06 9.96 5.86
CA ASP A 92 -7.87 9.47 5.12
C ASP A 92 -7.78 10.11 3.73
N TYR A 93 -8.89 10.33 3.02
CA TYR A 93 -8.87 11.05 1.76
C TYR A 93 -8.43 12.50 1.92
N ASP A 94 -8.93 13.21 2.93
CA ASP A 94 -8.54 14.60 3.19
C ASP A 94 -7.08 14.68 3.62
N LEU A 95 -6.60 13.73 4.43
CA LEU A 95 -5.18 13.61 4.76
C LEU A 95 -4.33 13.45 3.50
N LYS A 96 -4.68 12.51 2.62
CA LYS A 96 -3.97 12.29 1.34
C LYS A 96 -3.97 13.52 0.45
N LEU A 97 -5.07 14.26 0.38
CA LEU A 97 -5.15 15.51 -0.40
C LEU A 97 -4.28 16.61 0.20
N ASN A 98 -4.30 16.77 1.52
CA ASN A 98 -3.50 17.76 2.21
C ASN A 98 -2.00 17.45 2.12
N GLN A 99 -1.64 16.16 2.13
CA GLN A 99 -0.27 15.69 1.92
C GLN A 99 0.31 16.15 0.57
N GLN A 100 -0.49 16.20 -0.50
CA GLN A 100 -0.04 16.67 -1.82
C GLN A 100 0.35 18.16 -1.83
N ASN A 101 -0.10 18.92 -0.84
CA ASN A 101 0.12 20.36 -0.73
C ASN A 101 1.14 20.73 0.36
N LEU A 102 1.81 19.74 0.96
CA LEU A 102 2.85 20.00 1.97
C LEU A 102 4.02 20.77 1.35
N SER A 103 4.57 21.71 2.12
CA SER A 103 5.74 22.46 1.69
C SER A 103 6.95 21.54 1.59
N LEU A 104 7.65 21.61 0.45
CA LEU A 104 8.88 20.86 0.17
C LEU A 104 10.09 21.80 0.08
N GLU A 105 10.01 23.00 0.67
CA GLU A 105 11.11 23.97 0.69
C GLU A 105 12.32 23.45 1.47
N SER A 106 12.10 22.74 2.57
CA SER A 106 13.15 22.10 3.37
C SER A 106 12.64 20.90 4.16
N PRO A 107 13.51 19.95 4.53
CA PRO A 107 13.13 18.79 5.35
C PRO A 107 12.43 19.15 6.67
N LYS A 108 12.89 20.22 7.32
CA LYS A 108 12.34 20.66 8.61
C LYS A 108 10.96 21.29 8.46
N GLN A 109 10.77 22.19 7.48
CA GLN A 109 9.45 22.78 7.23
C GLN A 109 8.44 21.72 6.78
N TYR A 110 8.89 20.74 5.99
CA TYR A 110 8.07 19.60 5.62
C TYR A 110 7.60 18.81 6.85
N LEU A 111 8.53 18.46 7.74
CA LEU A 111 8.21 17.75 8.97
C LEU A 111 7.21 18.54 9.84
N GLU A 112 7.46 19.83 10.05
CA GLU A 112 6.55 20.69 10.83
C GLU A 112 5.15 20.75 10.21
N ALA A 113 5.05 20.88 8.88
CA ALA A 113 3.77 20.88 8.18
C ALA A 113 3.06 19.52 8.26
N PHE A 114 3.82 18.43 8.18
CA PHE A 114 3.27 17.08 8.31
C PHE A 114 2.77 16.81 9.73
N GLU A 115 3.50 17.21 10.77
CA GLU A 115 3.08 17.07 12.16
C GLU A 115 1.82 17.88 12.46
N ALA A 116 1.74 19.13 11.97
CA ALA A 116 0.54 19.95 12.09
C ALA A 116 -0.68 19.32 11.41
N LEU A 117 -0.46 18.67 10.25
CA LEU A 117 -1.50 17.94 9.55
C LEU A 117 -1.98 16.72 10.37
N LEU A 118 -1.07 15.96 10.96
CA LEU A 118 -1.42 14.85 11.85
C LEU A 118 -2.22 15.31 13.06
N GLU A 119 -1.80 16.42 13.70
CA GLU A 119 -2.51 17.01 14.83
C GLU A 119 -3.95 17.41 14.46
N SER A 120 -4.14 18.02 13.30
CA SER A 120 -5.47 18.40 12.82
C SER A 120 -6.38 17.21 12.48
N SER A 121 -5.82 16.00 12.39
CA SER A 121 -6.53 14.79 11.99
C SER A 121 -6.68 13.76 13.14
N GLN A 122 -6.32 14.12 14.38
CA GLN A 122 -6.29 13.20 15.54
C GLN A 122 -7.66 12.64 15.96
N GLU A 123 -8.76 13.24 15.54
CA GLU A 123 -10.12 12.77 15.86
C GLU A 123 -10.51 11.49 15.09
N HIS A 124 -9.68 11.06 14.13
CA HIS A 124 -9.94 9.92 13.26
C HIS A 124 -8.92 8.80 13.45
N ASP A 125 -9.38 7.55 13.32
CA ASP A 125 -8.49 6.39 13.32
C ASP A 125 -7.83 6.25 11.94
N LEU A 126 -6.68 6.89 11.78
CA LEU A 126 -5.90 6.90 10.54
C LEU A 126 -4.84 5.78 10.50
N ASP A 127 -4.87 4.86 11.49
CA ASP A 127 -3.84 3.82 11.70
C ASP A 127 -2.41 4.37 11.83
N LEU A 128 -2.27 5.62 12.30
CA LEU A 128 -0.98 6.29 12.52
C LEU A 128 -0.53 6.22 13.99
N ASN A 129 -0.86 5.10 14.63
CA ASN A 129 -0.68 4.89 16.07
C ASN A 129 0.77 4.60 16.48
N THR A 130 1.66 4.39 15.50
CA THR A 130 3.09 4.13 15.74
C THR A 130 3.95 5.12 14.98
N ASP A 131 5.14 5.42 15.49
CA ASP A 131 6.07 6.31 14.79
C ASP A 131 6.53 5.71 13.45
N VAL A 132 6.58 4.38 13.33
CA VAL A 132 6.84 3.71 12.05
C VAL A 132 5.74 4.00 11.03
N ALA A 133 4.46 3.91 11.43
CA ALA A 133 3.35 4.22 10.53
C ALA A 133 3.38 5.69 10.10
N LYS A 134 3.72 6.61 11.02
CA LYS A 134 3.91 8.04 10.70
C LYS A 134 5.07 8.25 9.73
N PHE A 135 6.20 7.57 9.95
CA PHE A 135 7.35 7.59 9.05
C PHE A 135 6.98 7.13 7.64
N GLU A 136 6.33 5.97 7.50
CA GLU A 136 5.92 5.42 6.20
C GLU A 136 4.90 6.33 5.50
N LYS A 137 3.95 6.88 6.26
CA LYS A 137 2.97 7.83 5.74
C LYS A 137 3.64 9.12 5.26
N ALA A 138 4.57 9.68 6.02
CA ALA A 138 5.35 10.85 5.62
C ALA A 138 6.25 10.57 4.40
N LEU A 139 6.83 9.37 4.33
CA LEU A 139 7.65 8.98 3.18
C LEU A 139 6.82 8.89 1.91
N SER A 140 5.59 8.34 2.00
CA SER A 140 4.68 8.17 0.87
C SER A 140 4.18 9.48 0.25
N SER A 141 4.28 10.60 0.97
CA SER A 141 3.88 11.92 0.47
C SER A 141 5.02 12.72 -0.19
N LEU A 142 6.26 12.19 -0.18
CA LEU A 142 7.33 12.78 -0.96
C LEU A 142 7.08 12.53 -2.46
N PRO A 143 7.17 13.54 -3.35
CA PRO A 143 6.91 13.35 -4.77
C PRO A 143 7.87 12.37 -5.43
N ASP A 144 7.34 11.50 -6.29
CA ASP A 144 8.16 10.61 -7.13
C ASP A 144 9.05 11.36 -8.12
N SER A 145 8.75 12.63 -8.41
CA SER A 145 9.56 13.50 -9.27
C SER A 145 10.80 14.09 -8.58
N MET A 146 10.91 13.94 -7.25
CA MET A 146 12.06 14.43 -6.49
C MET A 146 13.30 13.58 -6.81
N SER A 147 14.47 14.22 -6.96
CA SER A 147 15.71 13.47 -7.16
C SER A 147 16.11 12.71 -5.89
N GLU A 148 16.87 11.62 -6.03
CA GLU A 148 17.34 10.83 -4.88
C GLU A 148 18.18 11.68 -3.91
N ASP A 149 19.01 12.58 -4.43
CA ASP A 149 19.84 13.47 -3.60
C ASP A 149 18.98 14.42 -2.76
N GLU A 150 17.95 15.04 -3.36
CA GLU A 150 17.00 15.89 -2.64
C GLU A 150 16.20 15.08 -1.62
N LYS A 151 15.68 13.91 -2.04
CA LYS A 151 14.85 13.03 -1.21
C LYS A 151 15.60 12.50 0.02
N SER A 152 16.90 12.26 -0.10
CA SER A 152 17.75 11.78 0.99
C SER A 152 17.72 12.69 2.22
N ALA A 153 17.66 14.01 2.02
CA ALA A 153 17.63 14.98 3.11
C ALA A 153 16.29 14.95 3.88
N PHE A 154 15.18 14.75 3.16
CA PHE A 154 13.85 14.58 3.78
C PHE A 154 13.78 13.26 4.54
N ILE A 155 14.24 12.17 3.94
CA ILE A 155 14.27 10.85 4.58
C ILE A 155 15.09 10.90 5.87
N ALA A 156 16.30 11.47 5.83
CA ALA A 156 17.16 11.56 7.01
C ALA A 156 16.50 12.33 8.18
N GLU A 157 15.75 13.40 7.87
CA GLU A 157 15.03 14.16 8.88
C GLU A 157 13.84 13.35 9.45
N LEU A 158 13.06 12.69 8.59
CA LEU A 158 11.96 11.82 9.01
C LEU A 158 12.44 10.64 9.85
N GLU A 159 13.53 9.98 9.46
CA GLU A 159 14.14 8.89 10.23
C GLU A 159 14.57 9.37 11.61
N ARG A 160 15.17 10.56 11.69
CA ARG A 160 15.65 11.14 12.96
C ARG A 160 14.51 11.41 13.93
N THR A 161 13.35 11.79 13.42
CA THR A 161 12.17 12.12 14.23
C THR A 161 11.38 10.88 14.63
N TYR A 162 11.11 9.97 13.69
CA TYR A 162 10.17 8.88 13.91
C TYR A 162 10.81 7.53 14.23
N LEU A 163 12.08 7.33 13.90
CA LEU A 163 12.70 6.01 14.04
C LEU A 163 13.72 5.96 15.17
N SER A 164 13.64 4.90 15.96
CA SER A 164 14.68 4.57 16.95
C SER A 164 16.03 4.30 16.26
N PRO A 165 17.17 4.43 16.98
CA PRO A 165 18.47 4.05 16.45
C PRO A 165 18.52 2.63 15.89
N GLN A 166 17.83 1.68 16.53
CA GLN A 166 17.77 0.29 16.07
C GLN A 166 17.03 0.16 14.73
N GLN A 167 15.87 0.79 14.60
CA GLN A 167 15.09 0.76 13.36
C GLN A 167 15.84 1.39 12.19
N ARG A 168 16.55 2.50 12.43
CA ARG A 168 17.41 3.12 11.41
C ARG A 168 18.55 2.21 10.98
N GLU A 169 19.17 1.48 11.92
CA GLU A 169 20.22 0.52 11.58
C GLU A 169 19.66 -0.68 10.80
N ASP A 170 18.47 -1.16 11.16
CA ASP A 170 17.80 -2.25 10.44
C ASP A 170 17.46 -1.85 8.99
N ILE A 171 17.00 -0.62 8.75
CA ILE A 171 16.77 -0.08 7.41
C ILE A 171 18.08 -0.04 6.61
N ARG A 172 19.15 0.56 7.15
CA ARG A 172 20.46 0.59 6.49
C ARG A 172 21.02 -0.81 6.21
N ASN A 173 20.77 -1.77 7.08
CA ASN A 173 21.17 -3.16 6.87
C ASN A 173 20.40 -3.78 5.71
N ARG A 174 19.08 -3.55 5.63
CA ARG A 174 18.25 -4.02 4.51
C ARG A 174 18.67 -3.40 3.19
N GLU A 175 18.96 -2.10 3.14
CA GLU A 175 19.45 -1.42 1.92
C GLU A 175 20.78 -2.00 1.43
N ARG A 176 21.72 -2.25 2.35
CA ARG A 176 22.97 -2.94 2.05
C ARG A 176 22.74 -4.37 1.54
N GLN A 177 21.80 -5.10 2.13
CA GLN A 177 21.42 -6.44 1.67
C GLN A 177 20.82 -6.40 0.26
N VAL A 178 19.89 -5.48 -0.04
CA VAL A 178 19.30 -5.32 -1.37
C VAL A 178 20.38 -4.99 -2.41
N THR A 179 21.28 -4.06 -2.09
CA THR A 179 22.40 -3.70 -2.98
C THR A 179 23.31 -4.91 -3.23
N THR A 180 23.61 -5.68 -2.19
CA THR A 180 24.42 -6.90 -2.31
C THR A 180 23.72 -7.95 -3.18
N GLN A 181 22.40 -8.13 -3.01
CA GLN A 181 21.61 -9.04 -3.82
C GLN A 181 21.56 -8.62 -5.29
N GLN A 182 21.38 -7.32 -5.57
CA GLN A 182 21.39 -6.78 -6.93
C GLN A 182 22.73 -7.00 -7.61
N ASN A 183 23.84 -6.71 -6.92
CA ASN A 183 25.18 -6.98 -7.43
C ASN A 183 25.38 -8.47 -7.70
N ARG A 184 24.93 -9.35 -6.80
CA ARG A 184 25.02 -10.80 -6.98
C ARG A 184 24.24 -11.29 -8.22
N VAL A 185 23.05 -10.75 -8.46
CA VAL A 185 22.27 -11.07 -9.67
C VAL A 185 23.00 -10.60 -10.93
N ARG A 186 23.56 -9.39 -10.90
CA ARG A 186 24.34 -8.86 -12.02
C ARG A 186 25.57 -9.73 -12.31
N ASP A 187 26.35 -10.06 -11.27
CA ASP A 187 27.58 -10.83 -11.39
C ASP A 187 27.28 -12.27 -11.87
N TYR A 188 26.19 -12.87 -11.39
CA TYR A 188 25.68 -14.14 -11.91
C TYR A 188 25.44 -14.10 -13.42
N HIS A 189 24.77 -13.05 -13.92
CA HIS A 189 24.51 -12.91 -15.35
C HIS A 189 25.79 -12.69 -16.16
N ILE A 190 26.75 -11.91 -15.65
CA ILE A 190 28.04 -11.70 -16.32
C ILE A 190 28.79 -13.02 -16.45
N GLU A 191 28.95 -13.76 -15.35
CA GLU A 191 29.69 -15.02 -15.35
C GLU A 191 28.99 -16.12 -16.16
N LEU A 192 27.66 -16.20 -16.10
CA LEU A 192 26.88 -17.13 -16.90
C LEU A 192 27.10 -16.88 -18.39
N ASN A 193 26.99 -15.62 -18.83
CA ASN A 193 27.20 -15.26 -20.24
C ASN A 193 28.63 -15.60 -20.71
N GLN A 194 29.64 -15.44 -19.85
CA GLN A 194 31.02 -15.84 -20.16
C GLN A 194 31.14 -17.36 -20.34
N LEU A 195 30.52 -18.14 -19.45
CA LEU A 195 30.49 -19.60 -19.56
C LEU A 195 29.77 -20.06 -20.84
N GLU A 196 28.60 -19.50 -21.15
CA GLU A 196 27.85 -19.85 -22.36
C GLU A 196 28.63 -19.52 -23.64
N SER A 197 29.36 -18.40 -23.63
CA SER A 197 30.27 -18.01 -24.72
C SER A 197 31.46 -18.96 -24.86
N GLN A 198 32.02 -19.44 -23.74
CA GLN A 198 33.07 -20.45 -23.75
C GLN A 198 32.56 -21.79 -24.28
N LEU A 199 31.42 -22.27 -23.78
CA LEU A 199 30.79 -23.52 -24.23
C LEU A 199 30.47 -23.46 -25.72
N SER A 200 29.96 -22.34 -26.22
CA SER A 200 29.68 -22.14 -27.64
C SER A 200 30.93 -22.25 -28.53
N ARG A 201 32.10 -21.80 -28.04
CA ARG A 201 33.38 -22.00 -28.73
C ARG A 201 33.82 -23.46 -28.67
N GLN A 202 33.75 -24.08 -27.50
CA GLN A 202 34.15 -25.49 -27.31
C GLN A 202 33.26 -26.46 -28.10
N LYS A 203 31.97 -26.15 -28.31
CA LYS A 203 31.09 -26.93 -29.21
C LYS A 203 31.70 -27.07 -30.61
N LYS A 204 32.32 -26.00 -31.11
CA LYS A 204 32.90 -25.93 -32.46
C LYS A 204 34.31 -26.48 -32.55
N THR A 205 35.00 -26.68 -31.42
CA THR A 205 36.38 -27.17 -31.37
C THR A 205 36.44 -28.52 -30.68
N ASP A 206 36.49 -28.51 -29.35
CA ASP A 206 36.84 -29.64 -28.49
C ASP A 206 35.73 -30.70 -28.47
N TYR A 207 34.50 -30.29 -28.78
CA TYR A 207 33.31 -31.12 -28.79
C TYR A 207 32.64 -31.21 -30.18
N ALA A 208 33.36 -30.88 -31.26
CA ALA A 208 32.82 -30.88 -32.62
C ALA A 208 32.27 -32.24 -33.08
N GLY A 209 32.74 -33.34 -32.48
CA GLY A 209 32.28 -34.69 -32.76
C GLY A 209 31.05 -35.15 -31.96
N LEU A 210 30.54 -34.34 -31.02
CA LEU A 210 29.33 -34.70 -30.27
C LEU A 210 28.08 -34.52 -31.12
N THR A 211 27.12 -35.44 -30.96
CA THR A 211 25.76 -35.22 -31.43
C THR A 211 25.09 -34.09 -30.66
N ASP A 212 24.05 -33.47 -31.22
CA ASP A 212 23.33 -32.39 -30.53
C ASP A 212 22.72 -32.85 -29.20
N ALA A 213 22.28 -34.11 -29.09
CA ALA A 213 21.78 -34.67 -27.84
C ALA A 213 22.88 -34.75 -26.75
N GLN A 214 24.07 -35.26 -27.12
CA GLN A 214 25.21 -35.34 -26.21
C GLN A 214 25.71 -33.95 -25.80
N TRP A 215 25.72 -33.01 -26.74
CA TRP A 215 26.04 -31.60 -26.47
C TRP A 215 25.06 -30.99 -25.46
N GLN A 216 23.75 -31.19 -25.65
CA GLN A 216 22.74 -30.63 -24.76
C GLN A 216 22.88 -31.17 -23.33
N THR A 217 23.14 -32.47 -23.16
CA THR A 217 23.40 -33.06 -21.84
C THR A 217 24.61 -32.42 -21.17
N LEU A 218 25.74 -32.32 -21.89
CA LEU A 218 26.97 -31.71 -21.36
C LEU A 218 26.76 -30.23 -21.01
N TYR A 219 26.07 -29.47 -21.86
CA TYR A 219 25.76 -28.06 -21.64
C TYR A 219 24.97 -27.88 -20.34
N GLN A 220 23.87 -28.62 -20.16
CA GLN A 220 23.05 -28.52 -18.95
C GLN A 220 23.83 -28.92 -17.70
N GLN A 221 24.69 -29.93 -17.79
CA GLN A 221 25.58 -30.30 -16.69
C GLN A 221 26.50 -29.13 -16.30
N LYS A 222 27.16 -28.48 -17.28
CA LYS A 222 28.08 -27.36 -17.03
C LYS A 222 27.38 -26.14 -16.43
N ILE A 223 26.17 -25.84 -16.88
CA ILE A 223 25.33 -24.77 -16.31
C ILE A 223 24.92 -25.11 -14.87
N SER A 224 24.55 -26.37 -14.60
CA SER A 224 24.21 -26.83 -13.25
C SER A 224 25.40 -26.75 -12.28
N GLU A 225 26.57 -27.24 -12.70
CA GLU A 225 27.83 -27.14 -11.94
C GLU A 225 28.18 -25.68 -11.63
N PHE A 226 28.02 -24.79 -12.61
CA PHE A 226 28.21 -23.36 -12.43
C PHE A 226 27.26 -22.78 -11.37
N ARG A 227 25.95 -23.03 -11.47
CA ARG A 227 24.96 -22.52 -10.51
C ARG A 227 25.29 -22.97 -9.09
N GLN A 228 25.56 -24.27 -8.91
CA GLN A 228 25.90 -24.81 -7.59
C GLN A 228 27.14 -24.12 -7.01
N ARG A 229 28.20 -23.98 -7.80
CA ARG A 229 29.43 -23.30 -7.36
C ARG A 229 29.20 -21.82 -7.05
N PHE A 230 28.49 -21.10 -7.91
CA PHE A 230 28.20 -19.68 -7.73
C PHE A 230 27.41 -19.45 -6.44
N PHE A 231 26.35 -20.22 -6.18
CA PHE A 231 25.54 -20.02 -4.99
C PHE A 231 26.20 -20.55 -3.70
N ALA A 232 27.08 -21.56 -3.78
CA ALA A 232 27.84 -22.07 -2.64
C ALA A 232 28.95 -21.11 -2.17
N ASN A 233 29.66 -20.46 -3.09
CA ASN A 233 30.77 -19.54 -2.76
C ASN A 233 30.30 -18.15 -2.33
N HIS A 234 29.02 -17.83 -2.55
CA HIS A 234 28.40 -16.57 -2.15
C HIS A 234 27.32 -16.77 -1.07
N GLY A 235 27.40 -17.86 -0.31
CA GLY A 235 26.48 -18.20 0.78
C GLY A 235 27.03 -17.83 2.15
N SER A 236 26.87 -16.57 2.58
CA SER A 236 26.80 -16.10 3.98
C SER A 236 26.13 -14.74 3.99
#